data_AF-A0A7J2VTA1-F1
#
_entry.id   AF-A0A7J2VTA1-F1
#
_cell.length_a   1.000
_cell.length_b   1.000
_cell.length_c   1.000
_cell.angle_alpha   90.00
_cell.angle_beta   90.00
_cell.angle_gamma   90.00
#
_symmetry.space_group_name_H-M   'P 1'
#
loop_
_entity.id
_entity.type
_entity.pdbx_description
1 polymer ?
#
loop_
_entity_poly.entity_id
_entity_poly.type
_entity_poly.pdbx_seq_one_letter_code
_entity_poly.pdbx_strand_id
1 'polypeptide(L)' 'MNINLSDPHDRIIVATAKLLNAKLITKDEKIRKAKIIKTIW' A
#
# COMPACT_ATOMS: atom_id res chain seq x y z
N MET A 1 -7.76 10.21 9.24
CA MET A 1 -8.10 10.29 7.81
C MET A 1 -7.99 8.89 7.22
N ASN A 2 -9.11 8.21 7.01
CA ASN A 2 -9.13 6.87 6.41
C ASN A 2 -8.89 7.03 4.91
N ILE A 3 -7.69 6.71 4.43
CA ILE A 3 -7.39 6.70 3.01
C ILE A 3 -7.91 5.39 2.45
N ASN A 4 -8.96 5.49 1.64
CA ASN A 4 -9.57 4.34 0.99
C ASN A 4 -8.75 3.99 -0.26
N LEU A 5 -8.13 2.80 -0.26
CA LEU A 5 -7.59 2.18 -1.46
C LEU A 5 -8.77 1.63 -2.26
N SER A 6 -9.45 2.50 -3.00
CA SER A 6 -10.65 2.14 -3.77
C SER A 6 -10.33 1.25 -4.97
N ASP A 7 -9.11 1.33 -5.49
CA ASP A 7 -8.67 0.52 -6.63
C ASP A 7 -8.39 -0.93 -6.18
N PRO A 8 -9.06 -1.93 -6.77
CA PRO A 8 -8.83 -3.33 -6.44
C PRO A 8 -7.39 -3.79 -6.70
N HIS A 9 -6.69 -3.22 -7.69
CA HIS A 9 -5.30 -3.56 -8.00
C HIS A 9 -4.37 -3.11 -6.88
N ASP A 10 -4.53 -1.88 -6.39
CA ASP A 10 -3.75 -1.36 -5.27
C ASP A 10 -3.95 -2.21 -4.01
N ARG A 11 -5.19 -2.64 -3.76
CA ARG A 11 -5.52 -3.53 -2.63
C ARG A 11 -4.80 -4.87 -2.74
N ILE A 12 -4.76 -5.47 -3.93
CA ILE A 12 -4.06 -6.73 -4.15
C ILE A 12 -2.56 -6.54 -3.91
N ILE A 13 -1.95 -5.52 -4.48
CA ILE A 13 -0.51 -5.23 -4.31
C ILE A 13 -0.17 -5.04 -2.82
N VAL A 14 -0.91 -4.20 -2.11
CA VAL A 14 -0.69 -3.92 -0.68
C VAL A 14 -0.93 -5.17 0.17
N ALA A 15 -1.97 -5.95 -0.14
CA ALA A 15 -2.26 -7.20 0.58
C ALA A 15 -1.16 -8.24 0.38
N THR A 16 -0.65 -8.40 -0.85
CA THR A 16 0.47 -9.30 -1.14
C THR A 16 1.73 -8.88 -0.38
N ALA A 17 2.09 -7.60 -0.41
CA ALA A 17 3.24 -7.09 0.34
C ALA A 17 3.08 -7.31 1.84
N LYS A 18 1.88 -7.09 2.38
CA LYS A 18 1.57 -7.35 3.79
C LYS A 18 1.68 -8.82 4.15
N LEU A 19 1.14 -9.72 3.33
CA LEU A 19 1.19 -11.17 3.53
C LEU A 19 2.64 -11.69 3.58
N LEU A 20 3.51 -11.13 2.72
CA LEU A 20 4.92 -11.48 2.65
C LEU A 20 5.81 -10.73 3.66
N ASN A 21 5.23 -9.86 4.49
CA ASN A 21 5.95 -8.90 5.35
C ASN A 21 7.02 -8.08 4.59
N ALA A 22 6.73 -7.78 3.32
CA ALA A 22 7.62 -7.04 2.44
C ALA A 22 7.40 -5.52 2.57
N LYS A 23 8.44 -4.74 2.24
CA LYS A 23 8.31 -3.30 2.01
C LYS A 23 7.84 -3.07 0.56
N LEU A 24 6.98 -2.09 0.33
CA LEU A 24 6.49 -1.75 -1.00
C LEU A 24 7.18 -0.51 -1.56
N ILE A 25 7.83 -0.63 -2.72
CA ILE A 25 8.38 0.52 -3.44
C ILE A 25 7.28 1.12 -4.32
N THR A 26 6.87 2.37 -4.09
CA THR A 26 5.80 3.00 -4.90
C THR A 26 5.75 4.53 -4.77
N LYS A 27 5.58 5.26 -5.89
CA LYS A 27 5.28 6.71 -5.87
C LYS A 27 3.93 7.03 -5.30
N ASP A 28 3.01 6.07 -5.36
CA ASP A 28 1.61 6.34 -5.14
C ASP A 28 1.38 6.96 -3.76
N GLU A 29 0.93 8.21 -3.76
CA GLU A 29 0.76 8.96 -2.53
C GLU A 29 -0.34 8.39 -1.65
N LYS A 30 -1.39 7.81 -2.24
CA LYS A 30 -2.51 7.25 -1.50
C LYS A 30 -2.02 6.02 -0.73
N ILE A 31 -1.24 5.15 -1.38
CA ILE A 31 -0.64 3.97 -0.73
C ILE A 31 0.33 4.40 0.38
N ARG A 32 1.22 5.36 0.11
CA ARG A 32 2.19 5.87 1.12
C ARG A 32 1.49 6.50 2.32
N LYS A 33 0.45 7.33 2.08
CA LYS A 33 -0.30 8.01 3.15
C LYS A 33 -1.24 7.07 3.91
N ALA A 34 -1.67 5.96 3.30
CA ALA A 34 -2.55 4.97 3.95
C ALA A 34 -1.87 4.27 5.14
N LYS A 35 -0.52 4.22 5.18
CA LYS A 35 0.28 3.66 6.29
C LYS A 35 -0.09 2.22 6.68
N ILE A 36 -0.65 1.46 5.74
CA ILE A 36 -1.06 0.05 5.95
C ILE A 36 0.15 -0.89 6.00
N ILE A 37 1.20 -0.56 5.26
CA ILE A 37 2.49 -1.27 5.20
C ILE A 37 3.64 -0.27 5.12
N LYS A 38 4.88 -0.72 5.37
CA LYS A 38 6.07 0.10 5.14
C LYS A 38 6.29 0.31 3.64
N THR A 39 6.32 1.56 3.22
CA THR A 39 6.63 1.94 1.84
C THR A 39 8.03 2.55 1.74
N ILE A 40 8.69 2.38 0.58
CA ILE A 40 9.93 3.07 0.21
C ILE A 40 9.64 3.89 -1.04
N TRP A 41 9.93 5.18 -1.00
CA TRP A 41 9.86 6.06 -2.16
C TRP A 41 10.62 7.35 -1.90
#